data_AF-A0A838IPZ8-F1
#
_entry.id   AF-A0A838IPZ8-F1
#
_cell.length_a   1.000
_cell.length_b   1.000
_cell.length_c   1.000
_cell.angle_alpha   90.00
_cell.angle_beta   90.00
_cell.angle_gamma   90.00
#
_symmetry.space_group_name_H-M   'P 1'
#
loop_
_entity.id
_entity.type
_entity.pdbx_description
1 polymer ?
#
loop_
_entity_poly.entity_id
_entity_poly.type
_entity_poly.pdbx_seq_one_letter_code
_entity_poly.pdbx_strand_id
1 'polypeptide(L)'
;MHKLSVGLVMLALVTSACSDEVSQEDAQRGWAAANLVLALGQAQAQTRSSALESTESDFDYSTTESANGTQHNVNYSFSCLEGGKAAFVGKFATHDNGQTTFSYDVSYDGCRSQSVVIDGALGFSLDMKITDSSTSLEYVYNGTLDFSGEASGTCAIDLIGKTSTSFAGGSDFSYQVSYSGSVCGHDADLVASN
;
A
#
# COMPACT_ATOMS: atom_id res chain seq x y z
N MET A 1 11.49 -56.79 -9.51
CA MET A 1 12.00 -55.42 -9.74
C MET A 1 11.25 -54.48 -8.82
N HIS A 2 12.01 -53.70 -8.04
CA HIS A 2 11.69 -52.45 -7.32
C HIS A 2 12.19 -52.49 -5.88
N LYS A 3 13.38 -51.89 -5.72
CA LYS A 3 13.97 -51.47 -4.45
C LYS A 3 13.20 -50.22 -4.01
N LEU A 4 12.77 -50.17 -2.75
CA LEU A 4 12.28 -48.95 -2.12
C LEU A 4 13.15 -48.69 -0.89
N SER A 5 13.93 -47.64 -1.01
CA SER A 5 14.73 -47.00 0.03
C SER A 5 14.65 -45.51 -0.24
N VAL A 6 14.90 -44.69 0.78
CA VAL A 6 14.83 -43.21 0.82
C VAL A 6 13.44 -42.71 1.29
N GLY A 7 13.31 -41.84 2.31
CA GLY A 7 14.34 -41.10 3.02
C GLY A 7 13.80 -40.36 4.25
N LEU A 8 14.75 -40.12 5.14
CA LEU A 8 14.76 -39.30 6.35
C LEU A 8 13.90 -38.02 6.22
N VAL A 9 12.85 -37.91 7.03
CA VAL A 9 12.12 -36.65 7.25
C VAL A 9 12.98 -35.79 8.18
N MET A 10 13.74 -34.84 7.64
CA MET A 10 14.28 -33.72 8.41
C MET A 10 13.11 -32.80 8.77
N LEU A 11 12.68 -32.87 10.03
CA LEU A 11 11.82 -31.88 10.66
C LEU A 11 12.69 -30.62 10.84
N ALA A 12 12.63 -29.69 9.89
CA ALA A 12 13.21 -28.36 10.04
C ALA A 12 12.38 -27.65 11.12
N LEU A 13 12.89 -27.65 12.35
CA LEU A 13 12.50 -26.69 13.37
C LEU A 13 12.79 -25.30 12.81
N VAL A 14 11.74 -24.65 12.32
CA VAL A 14 11.75 -23.20 12.05
C VAL A 14 11.95 -22.56 13.41
N THR A 15 13.20 -22.24 13.73
CA THR A 15 13.53 -21.32 14.81
C THR A 15 12.82 -20.02 14.48
N SER A 16 11.77 -19.70 15.23
CA SER A 16 11.20 -18.37 15.32
C SER A 16 12.36 -17.42 15.65
N ALA A 17 12.90 -16.77 14.62
CA ALA A 17 13.71 -15.61 14.80
C ALA A 17 12.83 -14.63 15.59
N CYS A 18 13.21 -14.38 16.85
CA CYS A 18 12.76 -13.23 17.59
C CYS A 18 13.26 -12.01 16.81
N SER A 19 12.52 -11.60 15.76
CA SER A 19 12.64 -10.24 15.27
C SER A 19 12.22 -9.38 16.45
N ASP A 20 13.11 -8.55 16.96
CA ASP A 20 12.78 -7.56 17.98
C ASP A 20 11.52 -6.83 17.51
N GLU A 21 10.40 -7.06 18.21
CA GLU A 21 9.13 -6.47 17.82
C GLU A 21 9.29 -4.94 17.90
N VAL A 22 9.03 -4.26 16.78
CA VAL A 22 8.97 -2.80 16.74
C VAL A 22 7.97 -2.34 17.81
N SER A 23 8.31 -1.34 18.61
CA SER A 23 7.38 -0.85 19.63
C SER A 23 6.09 -0.33 18.96
N GLN A 24 4.95 -0.39 19.65
CA GLN A 24 3.69 0.12 19.07
C GLN A 24 3.81 1.62 18.70
N GLU A 25 4.53 2.41 19.49
CA GLU A 25 4.77 3.83 19.21
C GLU A 25 5.63 4.01 17.95
N ASP A 26 6.71 3.25 17.81
CA ASP A 26 7.56 3.29 16.61
C ASP A 26 6.79 2.80 15.38
N ALA A 27 5.94 1.79 15.53
CA ALA A 27 5.08 1.28 14.47
C ALA A 27 4.10 2.37 13.99
N GLN A 28 3.45 3.09 14.92
CA GLN A 28 2.57 4.21 14.61
C GLN A 28 3.31 5.35 13.90
N ARG A 29 4.48 5.76 14.42
CA ARG A 29 5.30 6.82 13.82
C ARG A 29 5.81 6.45 12.43
N GLY A 30 6.37 5.25 12.28
CA GLY A 30 6.86 4.74 11.01
C GLY A 30 5.76 4.61 9.97
N TRP A 31 4.60 4.06 10.37
CA TRP A 31 3.43 3.97 9.51
C TRP A 31 2.91 5.35 9.08
N ALA A 32 2.78 6.30 10.02
CA ALA A 32 2.34 7.65 9.71
C ALA A 32 3.29 8.36 8.73
N ALA A 33 4.61 8.17 8.89
CA ALA A 33 5.61 8.70 7.96
C ALA A 33 5.49 8.09 6.56
N ALA A 34 5.38 6.76 6.46
CA ALA A 34 5.23 6.06 5.18
C ALA A 34 3.92 6.44 4.47
N ASN A 35 2.82 6.49 5.20
CA ASN A 35 1.51 6.86 4.67
C ASN A 35 1.47 8.32 4.20
N LEU A 36 2.18 9.23 4.87
CA LEU A 36 2.32 10.62 4.40
C LEU A 36 3.06 10.69 3.05
N VAL A 37 4.16 9.95 2.88
CA VAL A 37 4.88 9.92 1.60
C VAL A 37 4.02 9.32 0.49
N LEU A 38 3.27 8.25 0.79
CA LEU A 38 2.32 7.66 -0.14
C LEU A 38 1.25 8.67 -0.58
N ALA A 39 0.65 9.40 0.37
CA ALA A 39 -0.36 10.41 0.10
C ALA A 39 0.19 11.59 -0.73
N LEU A 40 1.41 12.05 -0.43
CA LEU A 40 2.11 13.06 -1.22
C LEU A 40 2.38 12.56 -2.65
N GLY A 41 2.81 11.31 -2.78
CA GLY A 41 3.00 10.66 -4.08
C GLY A 41 1.71 10.65 -4.89
N GLN A 42 0.59 10.23 -4.31
CA GLN A 42 -0.73 10.24 -4.95
C GLN A 42 -1.13 11.64 -5.43
N ALA A 43 -0.93 12.67 -4.61
CA ALA A 43 -1.21 14.05 -4.98
C ALA A 43 -0.35 14.55 -6.16
N GLN A 44 0.92 14.13 -6.21
CA GLN A 44 1.80 14.45 -7.33
C GLN A 44 1.34 13.76 -8.62
N ALA A 45 0.94 12.49 -8.57
CA ALA A 45 0.41 11.78 -9.74
C ALA A 45 -0.82 12.49 -10.32
N GLN A 46 -1.74 12.94 -9.46
CA GLN A 46 -2.91 13.71 -9.89
C GLN A 46 -2.52 15.03 -10.57
N THR A 47 -1.61 15.79 -9.97
CA THR A 47 -1.12 17.06 -10.53
C THR A 47 -0.47 16.84 -11.91
N ARG A 48 0.38 15.82 -12.05
CA ARG A 48 1.08 15.47 -13.30
C ARG A 48 0.13 14.94 -14.37
N SER A 49 -0.91 14.18 -14.00
CA SER A 49 -1.93 13.69 -14.94
C SER A 49 -2.73 14.83 -15.59
N SER A 50 -2.95 15.93 -14.86
CA SER A 50 -3.63 17.13 -15.40
C SER A 50 -2.71 17.99 -16.29
N ALA A 51 -1.40 17.85 -16.12
CA ALA A 51 -0.39 18.49 -16.94
C ALA A 51 0.03 17.51 -18.05
N LEU A 52 -0.82 17.37 -19.08
CA LEU A 52 -0.68 16.52 -20.28
C LEU A 52 0.66 16.66 -21.07
N GLU A 53 1.62 17.45 -20.60
CA GLU A 53 2.89 17.76 -21.25
C GLU A 53 4.07 17.86 -20.26
N SER A 54 4.18 16.99 -19.25
CA SER A 54 5.42 16.98 -18.44
C SER A 54 6.51 16.20 -19.16
N THR A 55 7.44 16.92 -19.81
CA THR A 55 8.72 16.41 -20.35
C THR A 55 9.75 16.07 -19.26
N GLU A 56 9.30 15.74 -18.05
CA GLU A 56 10.22 15.27 -17.00
C GLU A 56 10.61 13.82 -17.29
N SER A 57 11.92 13.55 -17.28
CA SER A 57 12.50 12.23 -17.59
C SER A 57 12.04 11.11 -16.66
N ASP A 58 11.49 11.47 -15.50
CA ASP A 58 11.21 10.56 -14.41
C ASP A 58 9.70 10.27 -14.26
N PHE A 59 8.87 10.65 -15.24
CA PHE A 59 7.44 10.32 -15.30
C PHE A 59 7.13 9.58 -16.60
N ASP A 60 6.71 8.33 -16.48
CA ASP A 60 6.32 7.46 -17.57
C ASP A 60 4.83 7.11 -17.44
N TYR A 61 4.08 7.41 -18.50
CA TYR A 61 2.66 7.14 -18.60
C TYR A 61 2.38 6.34 -19.86
N SER A 62 1.67 5.22 -19.70
CA SER A 62 1.24 4.40 -20.82
C SER A 62 -0.19 3.92 -20.64
N THR A 63 -0.86 3.64 -21.75
CA THR A 63 -2.22 3.08 -21.77
C THR A 63 -2.18 1.74 -22.50
N THR A 64 -2.83 0.73 -21.94
CA THR A 64 -2.98 -0.60 -22.52
C THR A 64 -4.45 -0.94 -22.58
N GLU A 65 -4.95 -1.18 -23.79
CA GLU A 65 -6.31 -1.68 -24.00
C GLU A 65 -6.36 -3.20 -23.80
N SER A 66 -7.39 -3.68 -23.11
CA SER A 66 -7.63 -5.11 -22.87
C SER A 66 -9.10 -5.45 -23.12
N ALA A 67 -9.40 -6.74 -23.26
CA ALA A 67 -10.78 -7.21 -23.40
C ALA A 67 -11.67 -6.89 -22.18
N ASN A 68 -11.07 -6.53 -21.04
CA ASN A 68 -11.75 -6.24 -19.77
C ASN A 68 -11.67 -4.76 -19.35
N GLY A 69 -11.39 -3.85 -20.31
CA GLY A 69 -11.31 -2.40 -20.09
C GLY A 69 -9.94 -1.80 -20.41
N THR A 70 -9.81 -0.50 -20.11
CA THR A 70 -8.60 0.28 -20.33
C THR A 70 -7.75 0.30 -19.05
N GLN A 71 -6.48 -0.05 -19.17
CA GLN A 71 -5.49 0.05 -18.10
C GLN A 71 -4.53 1.22 -18.38
N HIS A 72 -4.28 2.02 -17.37
CA HIS A 72 -3.32 3.12 -17.38
C HIS A 72 -2.18 2.76 -16.42
N ASN A 73 -0.94 2.83 -16.90
CA ASN A 73 0.24 2.66 -16.06
C ASN A 73 0.87 4.04 -15.81
N VAL A 74 1.26 4.30 -14.56
CA VAL A 74 1.83 5.58 -14.11
C VAL A 74 3.07 5.26 -13.29
N ASN A 75 4.25 5.46 -13.86
CA ASN A 75 5.52 5.19 -13.18
C ASN A 75 6.24 6.51 -12.95
N TYR A 76 6.69 6.77 -11.72
CA TYR A 76 7.46 7.97 -11.44
C TYR A 76 8.28 7.86 -10.18
N SER A 77 9.24 8.77 -10.01
CA SER A 77 9.95 8.92 -8.74
C SER A 77 10.06 10.38 -8.36
N PHE A 78 10.22 10.64 -7.06
CA PHE A 78 10.52 11.97 -6.56
C PHE A 78 11.46 11.90 -5.36
N SER A 79 12.16 13.00 -5.11
CA SER A 79 12.97 13.18 -3.91
C SER A 79 12.07 13.50 -2.72
N CYS A 80 12.18 12.73 -1.65
CA CYS A 80 11.40 13.00 -0.44
C CYS A 80 11.84 14.34 0.19
N LEU A 81 10.92 15.03 0.86
CA LEU A 81 11.13 16.43 1.31
C LEU A 81 12.39 16.61 2.16
N GLU A 82 12.72 15.62 2.98
CA GLU A 82 13.86 15.66 3.90
C GLU A 82 15.06 14.84 3.39
N GLY A 83 15.03 14.35 2.16
CA GLY A 83 16.09 13.55 1.53
C GLY A 83 15.68 12.11 1.22
N GLY A 84 16.49 11.43 0.42
CA GLY A 84 16.15 10.11 -0.15
C GLY A 84 15.15 10.19 -1.29
N LYS A 85 14.62 9.04 -1.70
CA LYS A 85 13.73 8.92 -2.86
C LYS A 85 12.61 7.93 -2.63
N ALA A 86 11.48 8.19 -3.27
CA ALA A 86 10.38 7.24 -3.40
C ALA A 86 10.06 7.04 -4.89
N ALA A 87 9.94 5.78 -5.29
CA ALA A 87 9.59 5.38 -6.65
C ALA A 87 8.24 4.65 -6.63
N PHE A 88 7.36 5.01 -7.56
CA PHE A 88 5.99 4.55 -7.67
C PHE A 88 5.81 3.85 -9.01
N VAL A 89 5.26 2.64 -8.98
CA VAL A 89 4.81 1.89 -10.16
C VAL A 89 3.32 1.69 -10.02
N GLY A 90 2.56 2.50 -10.75
CA GLY A 90 1.12 2.62 -10.63
C GLY A 90 0.37 1.94 -11.75
N LYS A 91 -0.79 1.38 -11.41
CA LYS A 91 -1.77 0.86 -12.36
C LYS A 91 -3.16 1.32 -11.98
N PHE A 92 -3.92 1.74 -12.96
CA PHE A 92 -5.32 2.14 -12.83
C PHE A 92 -6.11 1.41 -13.91
N ALA A 93 -7.20 0.74 -13.55
CA ALA A 93 -8.07 0.08 -14.50
C ALA A 93 -9.54 0.37 -14.18
N THR A 94 -10.30 0.67 -15.24
CA THR A 94 -11.76 0.78 -15.17
C THR A 94 -12.35 -0.44 -15.87
N HIS A 95 -13.20 -1.16 -15.17
CA HIS A 95 -13.87 -2.35 -15.67
C HIS A 95 -15.28 -2.02 -16.16
N ASP A 96 -15.80 -2.80 -17.11
CA ASP A 96 -17.12 -2.61 -17.72
C ASP A 96 -18.28 -2.67 -16.72
N ASN A 97 -18.09 -3.30 -15.56
CA ASN A 97 -19.06 -3.38 -14.47
C ASN A 97 -19.07 -2.12 -13.57
N GLY A 98 -18.33 -1.07 -13.93
CA GLY A 98 -18.20 0.17 -13.14
C GLY A 98 -17.26 0.06 -11.95
N GLN A 99 -16.55 -1.06 -11.80
CA GLN A 99 -15.51 -1.22 -10.79
C GLN A 99 -14.24 -0.49 -11.26
N THR A 100 -13.63 0.25 -10.35
CA THR A 100 -12.35 0.91 -10.59
C THR A 100 -11.33 0.32 -9.64
N THR A 101 -10.23 -0.19 -10.21
CA THR A 101 -9.10 -0.70 -9.44
C THR A 101 -7.90 0.21 -9.63
N PHE A 102 -7.17 0.39 -8.55
CA PHE A 102 -5.95 1.19 -8.52
C PHE A 102 -4.91 0.48 -7.68
N SER A 103 -3.65 0.50 -8.09
CA SER A 103 -2.57 -0.05 -7.30
C SER A 103 -1.28 0.74 -7.48
N TYR A 104 -0.50 0.83 -6.42
CA TYR A 104 0.90 1.27 -6.46
C TYR A 104 1.79 0.23 -5.82
N ASP A 105 2.90 -0.08 -6.47
CA ASP A 105 4.08 -0.61 -5.80
C ASP A 105 5.02 0.56 -5.54
N VAL A 106 5.28 0.86 -4.26
CA VAL A 106 6.17 1.95 -3.83
C VAL A 106 7.46 1.38 -3.29
N SER A 107 8.59 1.83 -3.82
CA SER A 107 9.92 1.55 -3.27
C SER A 107 10.48 2.80 -2.61
N TYR A 108 10.94 2.66 -1.38
CA TYR A 108 11.60 3.71 -0.61
C TYR A 108 13.10 3.43 -0.55
N ASP A 109 13.91 4.45 -0.83
CA ASP A 109 15.38 4.41 -0.74
C ASP A 109 15.85 5.61 0.07
N GLY A 110 16.10 5.35 1.36
CA GLY A 110 16.47 6.33 2.38
C GLY A 110 15.50 7.50 2.48
N CYS A 111 14.22 7.30 2.14
CA CYS A 111 13.23 8.36 2.05
C CYS A 111 12.91 8.91 3.43
N ARG A 112 13.08 10.23 3.62
CA ARG A 112 12.88 10.88 4.91
C ARG A 112 11.54 11.59 4.99
N SER A 113 10.81 11.34 6.05
CA SER A 113 9.56 12.01 6.39
C SER A 113 9.38 12.06 7.90
N GLN A 114 9.11 13.24 8.45
CA GLN A 114 8.86 13.41 9.88
C GLN A 114 10.02 12.87 10.75
N SER A 115 11.26 13.11 10.33
CA SER A 115 12.48 12.58 10.99
C SER A 115 12.62 11.04 11.03
N VAL A 116 11.76 10.31 10.32
CA VAL A 116 11.89 8.86 10.07
C VAL A 116 12.49 8.65 8.69
N VAL A 117 13.53 7.82 8.61
CA VAL A 117 14.07 7.30 7.35
C VAL A 117 13.33 5.99 7.04
N ILE A 118 12.86 5.87 5.81
CA ILE A 118 12.06 4.76 5.32
C ILE A 118 12.81 4.10 4.16
N ASP A 119 13.04 2.81 4.31
CA ASP A 119 13.58 1.93 3.29
C ASP A 119 12.62 0.76 3.04
N GLY A 120 12.73 0.10 1.90
CA GLY A 120 11.95 -1.09 1.58
C GLY A 120 10.82 -0.84 0.57
N ALA A 121 9.78 -1.67 0.61
CA ALA A 121 8.72 -1.64 -0.38
C ALA A 121 7.32 -1.80 0.25
N LEU A 122 6.36 -1.04 -0.28
CA LEU A 122 4.97 -1.07 0.11
C LEU A 122 4.09 -1.16 -1.14
N GLY A 123 3.36 -2.26 -1.26
CA GLY A 123 2.24 -2.39 -2.17
C GLY A 123 1.00 -1.72 -1.57
N PHE A 124 0.27 -1.00 -2.39
CA PHE A 124 -1.04 -0.43 -2.10
C PHE A 124 -1.99 -0.83 -3.23
N SER A 125 -3.21 -1.23 -2.88
CA SER A 125 -4.29 -1.37 -3.84
C SER A 125 -5.59 -0.83 -3.28
N LEU A 126 -6.41 -0.27 -4.16
CA LEU A 126 -7.74 0.25 -3.89
C LEU A 126 -8.71 -0.38 -4.88
N ASP A 127 -9.71 -1.04 -4.34
CA ASP A 127 -10.88 -1.49 -5.07
C ASP A 127 -12.06 -0.58 -4.73
N MET A 128 -12.59 0.10 -5.74
CA MET A 128 -13.74 0.98 -5.60
C MET A 128 -14.93 0.40 -6.36
N LYS A 129 -16.02 0.24 -5.63
CA LYS A 129 -17.32 -0.17 -6.15
C LYS A 129 -18.37 0.86 -5.81
N ILE A 130 -18.91 1.51 -6.84
CA ILE A 130 -20.01 2.46 -6.73
C ILE A 130 -21.26 1.81 -7.32
N THR A 131 -22.37 1.92 -6.60
CA THR A 131 -23.70 1.52 -7.04
C THR A 131 -24.67 2.67 -6.79
N ASP A 132 -25.88 2.59 -7.31
CA ASP A 132 -26.92 3.61 -7.12
C ASP A 132 -27.25 3.87 -5.63
N SER A 133 -26.98 2.91 -4.74
CA SER A 133 -27.37 2.96 -3.32
C SER A 133 -26.20 2.88 -2.33
N SER A 134 -24.96 2.70 -2.80
CA SER A 134 -23.80 2.56 -1.91
C SER A 134 -22.47 2.79 -2.61
N THR A 135 -21.50 3.30 -1.86
CA THR A 135 -20.08 3.32 -2.25
C THR A 135 -19.29 2.43 -1.30
N SER A 136 -18.49 1.51 -1.84
CA SER A 136 -17.57 0.66 -1.08
C SER A 136 -16.15 0.87 -1.59
N LEU A 137 -15.23 1.09 -0.65
CA LEU A 137 -13.80 1.19 -0.88
C LEU A 137 -13.12 0.11 -0.05
N GLU A 138 -12.27 -0.69 -0.67
CA GLU A 138 -11.37 -1.61 0.02
C GLU A 138 -9.94 -1.23 -0.34
N TYR A 139 -9.15 -0.89 0.67
CA TYR A 139 -7.74 -0.55 0.53
C TYR A 139 -6.89 -1.64 1.19
N VAL A 140 -5.92 -2.15 0.45
CA VAL A 140 -4.98 -3.18 0.92
C VAL A 140 -3.58 -2.61 0.85
N TYR A 141 -2.85 -2.72 1.95
CA TYR A 141 -1.44 -2.40 2.04
C TYR A 141 -0.68 -3.67 2.40
N ASN A 142 0.34 -4.00 1.62
CA ASN A 142 1.17 -5.16 1.89
C ASN A 142 2.62 -4.85 1.58
N GLY A 143 3.53 -5.15 2.49
CA GLY A 143 4.94 -4.91 2.26
C GLY A 143 5.82 -5.07 3.47
N THR A 144 7.06 -4.62 3.34
CA THR A 144 8.03 -4.59 4.42
C THR A 144 8.83 -3.31 4.31
N LEU A 145 8.83 -2.55 5.40
CA LEU A 145 9.54 -1.29 5.52
C LEU A 145 10.57 -1.39 6.64
N ASP A 146 11.72 -0.81 6.44
CA ASP A 146 12.72 -0.61 7.47
C ASP A 146 12.69 0.85 7.91
N PHE A 147 12.51 1.08 9.20
CA PHE A 147 12.51 2.41 9.79
C PHE A 147 13.82 2.67 10.55
N SER A 148 14.31 3.91 10.46
CA SER A 148 15.36 4.41 11.33
C SER A 148 15.18 5.91 11.64
N GLY A 149 15.85 6.43 12.67
CA GLY A 149 15.67 7.81 13.15
C GLY A 149 14.75 7.86 14.38
N GLU A 150 13.65 8.62 14.30
CA GLU A 150 12.64 8.75 15.37
C GLU A 150 11.71 7.54 15.53
N ALA A 151 11.81 6.57 14.63
CA ALA A 151 11.23 5.23 14.74
C ALA A 151 12.29 4.24 14.27
N SER A 152 12.29 3.01 14.77
CA SER A 152 13.31 2.03 14.37
C SER A 152 12.82 0.60 14.29
N GLY A 153 13.35 -0.13 13.31
CA GLY A 153 13.16 -1.56 13.13
C GLY A 153 12.45 -1.94 11.83
N THR A 154 12.37 -3.25 11.59
CA THR A 154 11.73 -3.81 10.39
C THR A 154 10.26 -4.05 10.65
N CYS A 155 9.42 -3.46 9.82
CA CYS A 155 7.97 -3.47 9.92
C CYS A 155 7.36 -4.22 8.73
N ALA A 156 6.82 -5.41 8.99
CA ALA A 156 5.91 -6.06 8.04
C ALA A 156 4.53 -5.38 8.09
N ILE A 157 3.96 -5.09 6.93
CA ILE A 157 2.65 -4.47 6.79
C ILE A 157 1.75 -5.44 6.04
N ASP A 158 0.62 -5.75 6.64
CA ASP A 158 -0.49 -6.50 6.05
C ASP A 158 -1.79 -5.90 6.57
N LEU A 159 -2.23 -4.82 5.93
CA LEU A 159 -3.33 -3.98 6.40
C LEU A 159 -4.43 -3.97 5.35
N ILE A 160 -5.64 -4.36 5.75
CA ILE A 160 -6.85 -4.20 4.93
C ILE A 160 -7.75 -3.23 5.65
N GLY A 161 -8.08 -2.14 4.99
CA GLY A 161 -9.12 -1.24 5.46
C GLY A 161 -10.28 -1.15 4.48
N LYS A 162 -11.47 -0.95 5.03
CA LYS A 162 -12.72 -0.93 4.28
C LYS A 162 -13.52 0.29 4.70
N THR A 163 -14.00 1.04 3.72
CA THR A 163 -14.98 2.10 3.91
C THR A 163 -16.24 1.74 3.14
N SER A 164 -17.39 1.73 3.78
CA SER A 164 -18.67 1.58 3.10
C SER A 164 -19.63 2.69 3.50
N THR A 165 -20.29 3.29 2.51
CA THR A 165 -21.44 4.17 2.69
C THR A 165 -22.67 3.55 2.07
N SER A 166 -23.82 3.67 2.74
CA SER A 166 -25.10 3.28 2.18
C SER A 166 -26.11 4.42 2.27
N PHE A 167 -26.92 4.53 1.23
CA PHE A 167 -28.02 5.47 1.10
C PHE A 167 -29.31 4.64 1.02
N ALA A 168 -29.92 4.37 2.17
CA ALA A 168 -31.28 3.83 2.16
C ALA A 168 -32.23 4.98 1.78
N GLY A 169 -33.08 4.77 0.77
CA GLY A 169 -33.95 5.82 0.23
C GLY A 169 -34.65 6.63 1.34
N GLY A 170 -34.30 7.92 1.43
CA GLY A 170 -34.63 8.79 2.57
C GLY A 170 -33.41 9.62 3.00
N SER A 171 -33.44 10.14 4.24
CA SER A 171 -32.33 10.87 4.89
C SER A 171 -31.38 9.97 5.69
N ASP A 172 -31.49 8.65 5.54
CA ASP A 172 -30.72 7.69 6.32
C ASP A 172 -29.37 7.42 5.64
N PHE A 173 -28.34 8.01 6.22
CA PHE A 173 -26.94 7.86 5.81
C PHE A 173 -26.19 7.02 6.84
N SER A 174 -25.54 5.95 6.39
CA SER A 174 -24.62 5.16 7.22
C SER A 174 -23.20 5.23 6.67
N TYR A 175 -22.22 5.40 7.57
CA TYR A 175 -20.79 5.35 7.25
C TYR A 175 -20.10 4.36 8.18
N GLN A 176 -19.31 3.45 7.60
CA GLN A 176 -18.53 2.48 8.36
C GLN A 176 -17.10 2.46 7.83
N VAL A 177 -16.13 2.50 8.74
CA VAL A 177 -14.72 2.24 8.49
C VAL A 177 -14.29 1.08 9.38
N SER A 178 -13.49 0.18 8.83
CA SER A 178 -12.89 -0.91 9.58
C SER A 178 -11.49 -1.19 9.07
N TYR A 179 -10.55 -1.45 9.97
CA TYR A 179 -9.21 -1.92 9.67
C TYR A 179 -9.02 -3.34 10.20
N SER A 180 -8.20 -4.13 9.51
CA SER A 180 -7.88 -5.51 9.88
C SER A 180 -6.50 -5.88 9.38
N GLY A 181 -5.89 -6.89 10.01
CA GLY A 181 -4.53 -7.33 9.70
C GLY A 181 -3.52 -6.80 10.72
N SER A 182 -2.28 -6.59 10.31
CA SER A 182 -1.20 -6.16 11.19
C SER A 182 -0.27 -5.10 10.58
N VAL A 183 0.27 -4.24 11.44
CA VAL A 183 1.30 -3.25 11.11
C VAL A 183 2.43 -3.40 12.12
N CYS A 184 3.59 -3.83 11.64
CA CYS A 184 4.78 -4.14 12.45
C CYS A 184 4.51 -5.19 13.55
N GLY A 185 3.62 -6.15 13.29
CA GLY A 185 3.21 -7.17 14.27
C GLY A 185 2.12 -6.73 15.24
N HIS A 186 1.71 -5.46 15.21
CA HIS A 186 0.59 -4.94 16.02
C HIS A 186 -0.72 -4.99 15.24
N ASP A 187 -1.83 -5.05 15.96
CA ASP A 187 -3.17 -5.05 15.37
C ASP A 187 -3.38 -3.76 14.54
N ALA A 188 -3.81 -3.94 13.29
CA ALA A 188 -3.99 -2.86 12.33
C ALA A 188 -4.84 -1.70 12.86
N ASP A 189 -5.92 -2.02 13.57
CA ASP A 189 -6.84 -1.02 14.11
C ASP A 189 -6.15 -0.12 15.14
N LEU A 190 -5.24 -0.66 15.96
CA LEU A 190 -4.51 0.12 16.97
C LEU A 190 -3.47 1.07 16.36
N VAL A 191 -2.98 0.77 15.16
CA VAL A 191 -1.92 1.54 14.50
C VAL A 191 -2.49 2.50 13.45
N ALA A 192 -3.47 2.06 12.66
CA ALA A 192 -4.00 2.81 11.52
C ALA A 192 -5.22 3.68 11.84
N SER A 193 -5.87 3.51 13.00
CA SER A 193 -7.02 4.33 13.39
C SER A 193 -6.66 5.63 14.14
N ASN A 194 -5.38 5.85 14.44
CA ASN A 194 -4.86 7.06 15.12
C ASN A 194 -4.32 8.07 14.11
#